data_AF-A0A7C1JDJ1-F1
#
_entry.id   AF-A0A7C1JDJ1-F1
#
_cell.length_a   1.000
_cell.length_b   1.000
_cell.length_c   1.000
_cell.angle_alpha   90.00
_cell.angle_beta   90.00
_cell.angle_gamma   90.00
#
_symmetry.space_group_name_H-M   'P 1'
#
loop_
_entity.id
_entity.type
_entity.pdbx_description
1 polymer ?
#
loop_
_entity_poly.entity_id
_entity_poly.type
_entity_poly.pdbx_seq_one_letter_code
_entity_poly.pdbx_strand_id
1 'polypeptide(L)'
;MESPAAGYIVDIVRGDTCIEIQTRNFSNARRKLETLLVTHAVRLVYPVAAERWITRITTDGEVISRRKSPRRGTVYEMFRELVRLPALATHPRFVLDVVMIHEEQVWRDDGAGSWRRKKWSIADRRLLAVVEHRAFESLTDYLALLPDVPPTFTVSDVHQGLKSAGAAVDRAVIGKMIYCLRGMGGIEQVGKAGKAILYQRRRVE
;
A
#
# COMPACT_ATOMS: atom_id res chain seq x y z
N MET A 1 -20.54 -7.02 6.14
CA MET A 1 -21.26 -8.15 5.52
C MET A 1 -21.35 -7.79 4.06
N GLU A 2 -20.92 -8.70 3.18
CA GLU A 2 -20.89 -8.47 1.74
C GLU A 2 -22.27 -8.02 1.23
N SER A 3 -22.31 -6.95 0.43
CA SER A 3 -23.53 -6.28 -0.01
C SER A 3 -23.42 -5.84 -1.48
N PRO A 4 -24.50 -5.91 -2.28
CA PRO A 4 -24.47 -5.43 -3.66
C PRO A 4 -24.49 -3.89 -3.74
N ALA A 5 -23.61 -3.31 -4.54
CA ALA A 5 -23.56 -1.88 -4.88
C ALA A 5 -23.06 -1.67 -6.31
N ALA A 6 -23.82 -0.91 -7.12
CA ALA A 6 -23.48 -0.58 -8.52
C ALA A 6 -23.03 -1.79 -9.39
N GLY A 7 -23.67 -2.96 -9.20
CA GLY A 7 -23.34 -4.18 -9.96
C GLY A 7 -22.12 -4.95 -9.45
N TYR A 8 -21.54 -4.56 -8.31
CA TYR A 8 -20.45 -5.26 -7.63
C TYR A 8 -20.88 -5.70 -6.22
N ILE A 9 -20.21 -6.73 -5.68
CA ILE A 9 -20.30 -7.09 -4.27
C ILE A 9 -19.21 -6.32 -3.53
N VAL A 10 -19.59 -5.54 -2.52
CA VAL A 10 -18.69 -4.78 -1.64
C VAL A 10 -18.69 -5.33 -0.22
N ASP A 11 -17.59 -5.21 0.51
CA ASP A 11 -17.46 -5.87 1.83
C ASP A 11 -18.41 -5.30 2.88
N ILE A 12 -18.60 -3.97 2.87
CA ILE A 12 -19.47 -3.24 3.78
C ILE A 12 -20.07 -2.03 3.05
N VAL A 13 -21.38 -1.84 3.16
CA VAL A 13 -22.07 -0.58 2.84
C VAL A 13 -22.46 0.12 4.14
N ARG A 14 -22.14 1.41 4.27
CA ARG A 14 -22.52 2.26 5.41
C ARG A 14 -23.07 3.58 4.89
N GLY A 15 -24.41 3.71 4.87
CA GLY A 15 -25.06 4.80 4.16
C GLY A 15 -24.63 4.81 2.69
N ASP A 16 -24.21 5.96 2.17
CA ASP A 16 -23.74 6.11 0.78
C ASP A 16 -22.24 5.78 0.59
N THR A 17 -21.60 5.22 1.62
CA THR A 17 -20.18 4.84 1.57
C THR A 17 -20.02 3.33 1.40
N CYS A 18 -19.29 2.93 0.37
CA CYS A 18 -18.80 1.56 0.17
C CYS A 18 -17.42 1.42 0.80
N ILE A 19 -17.20 0.37 1.59
CA ILE A 19 -15.90 0.06 2.20
C ILE A 19 -15.41 -1.26 1.62
N GLU A 20 -14.17 -1.25 1.13
CA GLU A 20 -13.48 -2.37 0.48
C GLU A 20 -12.21 -2.71 1.24
N ILE A 21 -12.06 -3.94 1.69
CA ILE A 21 -10.87 -4.44 2.39
C ILE A 21 -10.01 -5.22 1.40
N GLN A 22 -9.01 -4.55 0.85
CA GLN A 22 -8.19 -5.10 -0.23
C GLN A 22 -6.86 -5.65 0.30
N THR A 23 -6.77 -6.97 0.43
CA THR A 23 -5.53 -7.66 0.88
C THR A 23 -4.62 -8.10 -0.26
N ARG A 24 -5.02 -7.84 -1.52
CA ARG A 24 -4.31 -8.25 -2.75
C ARG A 24 -4.11 -7.06 -3.70
N ASN A 25 -3.45 -7.31 -4.82
CA ASN A 25 -3.14 -6.36 -5.88
C ASN A 25 -4.34 -5.47 -6.33
N PHE A 26 -4.15 -4.15 -6.41
CA PHE A 26 -5.17 -3.15 -6.80
C PHE A 26 -5.63 -3.21 -8.26
N SER A 27 -4.92 -3.93 -9.15
CA SER A 27 -5.29 -4.07 -10.57
C SER A 27 -6.71 -4.58 -10.76
N ASN A 28 -7.15 -5.52 -9.93
CA ASN A 28 -8.48 -6.11 -10.07
C ASN A 28 -9.55 -5.20 -9.47
N ALA A 29 -9.18 -4.30 -8.56
CA ALA A 29 -10.09 -3.37 -7.91
C ALA A 29 -10.37 -2.14 -8.78
N ARG A 30 -9.46 -1.73 -9.68
CA ARG A 30 -9.55 -0.46 -10.43
C ARG A 30 -10.92 -0.21 -11.07
N ARG A 31 -11.39 -1.12 -11.92
CA ARG A 31 -12.66 -0.97 -12.65
C ARG A 31 -13.87 -0.91 -11.70
N LYS A 32 -13.83 -1.71 -10.64
CA LYS A 32 -14.85 -1.71 -9.58
C LYS A 32 -14.87 -0.36 -8.86
N LEU A 33 -13.71 0.14 -8.46
CA LEU A 33 -13.58 1.45 -7.79
C LEU A 33 -14.04 2.58 -8.71
N GLU A 34 -13.61 2.59 -9.98
CA GLU A 34 -14.06 3.58 -10.98
C GLU A 34 -15.58 3.60 -11.11
N THR A 35 -16.23 2.44 -11.12
CA THR A 35 -17.69 2.34 -11.23
C THR A 35 -18.40 2.81 -9.95
N LEU A 36 -17.94 2.36 -8.78
CA LEU A 36 -18.52 2.73 -7.49
C LEU A 36 -18.40 4.25 -7.26
N LEU A 37 -17.25 4.83 -7.59
CA LEU A 37 -16.97 6.24 -7.39
C LEU A 37 -17.86 7.17 -8.23
N VAL A 38 -18.57 6.67 -9.25
CA VAL A 38 -19.55 7.48 -10.01
C VAL A 38 -20.69 7.95 -9.10
N THR A 39 -21.18 7.08 -8.22
CA THR A 39 -22.40 7.32 -7.43
C THR A 39 -22.20 7.22 -5.91
N HIS A 40 -21.09 6.63 -5.44
CA HIS A 40 -20.85 6.38 -4.02
C HIS A 40 -19.51 6.97 -3.57
N ALA A 41 -19.42 7.25 -2.26
CA ALA A 41 -18.14 7.37 -1.59
C ALA A 41 -17.51 5.98 -1.43
N VAL A 42 -16.19 5.88 -1.59
CA VAL A 42 -15.46 4.63 -1.46
C VAL A 42 -14.28 4.78 -0.52
N ARG A 43 -14.22 3.91 0.49
CA ARG A 43 -13.07 3.74 1.38
C ARG A 43 -12.37 2.42 1.06
N LEU A 44 -11.14 2.49 0.59
CA LEU A 44 -10.30 1.32 0.36
C LEU A 44 -9.41 1.10 1.57
N VAL A 45 -9.69 0.07 2.35
CA VAL A 45 -8.84 -0.39 3.45
C VAL A 45 -7.74 -1.27 2.90
N TYR A 46 -6.49 -0.86 3.09
CA TYR A 46 -5.29 -1.58 2.66
C TYR A 46 -4.43 -1.96 3.87
N PRO A 47 -4.49 -3.23 4.31
CA PRO A 47 -3.68 -3.69 5.42
C PRO A 47 -2.19 -3.81 5.04
N VAL A 48 -1.31 -3.23 5.86
CA VAL A 48 0.15 -3.35 5.73
C VAL A 48 0.72 -4.02 6.97
N ALA A 49 1.40 -5.14 6.78
CA ALA A 49 2.05 -5.86 7.87
C ALA A 49 3.27 -5.10 8.42
N ALA A 50 3.06 -4.30 9.48
CA ALA A 50 4.15 -3.72 10.27
C ALA A 50 5.01 -4.82 10.88
N GLU A 51 4.36 -5.90 11.30
CA GLU A 51 4.98 -7.11 11.84
C GLU A 51 4.35 -8.34 11.22
N ARG A 52 5.18 -9.37 10.99
CA ARG A 52 4.73 -10.65 10.47
C ARG A 52 5.37 -11.79 11.24
N TRP A 53 4.55 -12.67 11.79
CA TRP A 53 4.95 -13.99 12.27
C TRP A 53 4.83 -15.00 11.14
N ILE A 54 5.74 -15.96 11.12
CA ILE A 54 5.73 -17.09 10.19
C ILE A 54 5.68 -18.36 11.04
N THR A 55 4.56 -19.07 10.96
CA THR A 55 4.36 -20.37 11.57
C THR A 55 4.46 -21.42 10.48
N ARG A 56 5.36 -22.38 10.64
CA ARG A 56 5.56 -23.49 9.72
C ARG A 56 4.86 -24.71 10.27
N ILE A 57 4.06 -25.37 9.43
CA ILE A 57 3.36 -26.60 9.75
C ILE A 57 3.75 -27.73 8.78
N THR A 58 3.66 -28.97 9.24
CA THR A 58 3.72 -30.17 8.38
C THR A 58 2.54 -30.17 7.41
N THR A 59 2.54 -31.11 6.46
CA THR A 59 1.36 -31.39 5.61
C THR A 59 0.10 -31.66 6.41
N ASP A 60 0.23 -32.31 7.57
CA ASP A 60 -0.88 -32.73 8.44
C ASP A 60 -1.31 -31.64 9.43
N GLY A 61 -0.60 -30.52 9.50
CA GLY A 61 -0.97 -29.36 10.32
C GLY A 61 -0.17 -29.18 11.61
N GLU A 62 0.76 -30.09 11.92
CA GLU A 62 1.57 -30.01 13.13
C GLU A 62 2.60 -28.87 13.06
N VAL A 63 2.73 -28.10 14.14
CA VAL A 63 3.61 -26.93 14.17
C VAL A 63 5.08 -27.37 14.26
N ILE A 64 5.87 -26.98 13.26
CA ILE A 64 7.31 -27.23 13.19
C ILE A 64 8.10 -26.09 13.85
N SER A 65 7.72 -24.84 13.56
CA SER A 65 8.40 -23.67 14.13
C SER A 65 7.55 -22.41 13.99
N ARG A 66 7.81 -21.43 14.85
CA ARG A 66 7.22 -20.10 14.79
C ARG A 66 8.30 -19.05 15.00
N ARG A 67 8.39 -18.09 14.09
CA ARG A 67 9.35 -16.99 14.21
C ARG A 67 8.81 -15.68 13.67
N LYS A 68 9.38 -14.58 14.14
CA LYS A 68 9.15 -13.25 13.58
C LYS A 68 9.94 -13.07 12.29
N SER A 69 9.31 -12.48 11.28
CA SER A 69 9.95 -12.05 10.04
C SER A 69 10.83 -10.82 10.32
N PRO A 70 12.05 -10.75 9.75
CA PRO A 70 12.88 -9.55 9.88
C PRO A 70 12.32 -8.36 9.08
N ARG A 71 11.53 -8.63 8.03
CA ARG A 71 10.90 -7.57 7.24
C ARG A 71 9.80 -6.89 8.05
N ARG A 72 9.92 -5.57 8.17
CA ARG A 72 8.89 -4.67 8.72
C ARG A 72 8.26 -3.86 7.59
N GLY A 73 6.94 -3.85 7.52
CA GLY A 73 6.20 -2.99 6.60
C GLY A 73 6.17 -1.55 7.11
N THR A 74 6.07 -0.60 6.19
CA THR A 74 5.89 0.82 6.48
C THR A 74 4.70 1.33 5.69
N VAL A 75 4.12 2.46 6.08
CA VAL A 75 3.00 3.08 5.34
C VAL A 75 3.31 3.25 3.83
N TYR A 76 4.59 3.49 3.48
CA TYR A 76 5.05 3.63 2.11
C TYR A 76 4.83 2.39 1.23
N GLU A 77 4.65 1.21 1.82
CA GLU A 77 4.32 -0.02 1.08
C GLU A 77 3.01 0.11 0.28
N MET A 78 2.11 1.03 0.65
CA MET A 78 0.91 1.35 -0.14
C MET A 78 1.26 1.75 -1.58
N PHE A 79 2.38 2.44 -1.79
CA PHE A 79 2.81 2.88 -3.13
C PHE A 79 3.15 1.70 -4.04
N ARG A 80 3.36 0.49 -3.50
CA ARG A 80 3.54 -0.70 -4.36
C ARG A 80 2.31 -1.00 -5.20
N GLU A 81 1.14 -0.72 -4.67
CA GLU A 81 -0.16 -0.97 -5.31
C GLU A 81 -0.81 0.33 -5.82
N LEU A 82 -0.62 1.46 -5.13
CA LEU A 82 -1.19 2.75 -5.51
C LEU A 82 -0.75 3.24 -6.89
N VAL A 83 0.41 2.78 -7.40
CA VAL A 83 0.85 3.03 -8.79
C VAL A 83 -0.16 2.58 -9.86
N ARG A 84 -1.12 1.74 -9.49
CA ARG A 84 -2.19 1.28 -10.39
C ARG A 84 -3.41 2.21 -10.38
N LEU A 85 -3.54 3.05 -9.36
CA LEU A 85 -4.69 3.92 -9.09
C LEU A 85 -4.30 5.41 -8.85
N PRO A 86 -3.24 5.99 -9.44
CA PRO A 86 -2.79 7.32 -9.06
C PRO A 86 -3.85 8.41 -9.31
N ALA A 87 -4.66 8.26 -10.36
CA ALA A 87 -5.73 9.21 -10.68
C ALA A 87 -6.96 9.10 -9.75
N LEU A 88 -7.21 7.91 -9.16
CA LEU A 88 -8.31 7.75 -8.21
C LEU A 88 -7.95 8.24 -6.82
N ALA A 89 -6.65 8.26 -6.49
CA ALA A 89 -6.18 8.61 -5.16
C ALA A 89 -6.51 10.05 -4.75
N THR A 90 -6.79 10.94 -5.70
CA THR A 90 -7.21 12.32 -5.45
C THR A 90 -8.69 12.56 -5.78
N HIS A 91 -9.46 11.51 -6.05
CA HIS A 91 -10.88 11.64 -6.32
C HIS A 91 -11.62 12.07 -5.04
N PRO A 92 -12.51 13.08 -5.08
CA PRO A 92 -13.13 13.67 -3.87
C PRO A 92 -14.02 12.70 -3.08
N ARG A 93 -14.41 11.58 -3.70
CA ARG A 93 -15.18 10.50 -3.08
C ARG A 93 -14.35 9.27 -2.71
N PHE A 94 -13.02 9.33 -2.83
CA PHE A 94 -12.13 8.20 -2.55
C PHE A 94 -11.27 8.47 -1.33
N VAL A 95 -11.18 7.49 -0.44
CA VAL A 95 -10.24 7.50 0.69
C VAL A 95 -9.46 6.19 0.70
N LEU A 96 -8.14 6.27 0.85
CA LEU A 96 -7.30 5.11 1.12
C LEU A 96 -6.98 5.04 2.62
N ASP A 97 -7.49 4.00 3.28
CA ASP A 97 -7.19 3.70 4.67
C ASP A 97 -6.03 2.70 4.75
N VAL A 98 -4.84 3.17 5.08
CA VAL A 98 -3.71 2.27 5.35
C VAL A 98 -3.77 1.85 6.80
N VAL A 99 -3.96 0.55 7.02
CA VAL A 99 -4.06 -0.04 8.36
C VAL A 99 -2.81 -0.86 8.61
N MET A 100 -1.97 -0.41 9.53
CA MET A 100 -0.79 -1.17 9.95
C MET A 100 -1.23 -2.29 10.88
N ILE A 101 -0.80 -3.52 10.57
CA ILE A 101 -1.22 -4.72 11.29
C ILE A 101 -0.03 -5.55 11.74
N HIS A 102 -0.26 -6.34 12.79
CA HIS A 102 0.50 -7.53 13.08
C HIS A 102 -0.25 -8.71 12.46
N GLU A 103 0.44 -9.51 11.64
CA GLU A 103 -0.15 -10.72 11.05
C GLU A 103 0.68 -11.97 11.35
N GLU A 104 0.04 -13.13 11.27
CA GLU A 104 0.69 -14.43 11.20
C GLU A 104 0.38 -15.08 9.86
N GLN A 105 1.41 -15.57 9.17
CA GLN A 105 1.25 -16.46 8.02
C GLN A 105 1.57 -17.88 8.43
N VAL A 106 0.63 -18.79 8.16
CA VAL A 106 0.83 -20.22 8.34
C VAL A 106 1.32 -20.81 7.02
N TRP A 107 2.52 -21.35 7.02
CA TRP A 107 3.18 -21.94 5.87
C TRP A 107 3.11 -23.46 5.97
N ARG A 108 2.67 -24.13 4.91
CA ARG A 108 2.57 -25.60 4.84
C ARG A 108 3.66 -26.17 3.96
N ASP A 109 4.28 -27.27 4.41
CA ASP A 109 5.33 -27.97 3.67
C ASP A 109 4.76 -28.97 2.66
N ASP A 110 4.01 -28.48 1.67
CA ASP A 110 3.31 -29.29 0.66
C ASP A 110 3.94 -29.26 -0.73
N GLY A 111 5.07 -28.57 -0.88
CA GLY A 111 5.73 -28.39 -2.17
C GLY A 111 4.99 -27.47 -3.17
N ALA A 112 3.78 -26.98 -2.85
CA ALA A 112 2.93 -26.18 -3.75
C ALA A 112 3.23 -24.66 -3.69
N GLY A 113 4.20 -24.26 -2.88
CA GLY A 113 4.58 -22.87 -2.68
C GLY A 113 5.56 -22.30 -3.70
N SER A 114 5.81 -20.99 -3.55
CA SER A 114 6.84 -20.28 -4.31
C SER A 114 8.25 -20.78 -3.95
N TRP A 115 9.17 -20.80 -4.92
CA TRP A 115 10.60 -21.07 -4.70
C TRP A 115 11.21 -20.13 -3.63
N ARG A 116 10.76 -18.88 -3.55
CA ARG A 116 11.19 -17.90 -2.54
C ARG A 116 10.83 -18.30 -1.11
N ARG A 117 9.79 -19.14 -0.96
CA ARG A 117 9.37 -19.73 0.31
C ARG A 117 9.81 -21.20 0.44
N LYS A 118 10.84 -21.61 -0.31
CA LYS A 118 11.31 -23.00 -0.36
C LYS A 118 10.21 -24.02 -0.68
N LYS A 119 9.25 -23.63 -1.54
CA LYS A 119 8.08 -24.43 -1.92
C LYS A 119 7.01 -24.62 -0.84
N TRP A 120 7.05 -23.84 0.25
CA TRP A 120 5.97 -23.83 1.24
C TRP A 120 4.80 -22.96 0.77
N SER A 121 3.60 -23.55 0.71
CA SER A 121 2.38 -22.81 0.41
C SER A 121 1.96 -21.96 1.63
N ILE A 122 1.06 -20.99 1.42
CA ILE A 122 0.45 -20.23 2.51
C ILE A 122 -0.90 -20.88 2.76
N ALA A 123 -1.03 -21.59 3.88
CA ALA A 123 -2.27 -22.25 4.26
C ALA A 123 -3.26 -21.28 4.90
N ASP A 124 -2.77 -20.29 5.67
CA ASP A 124 -3.62 -19.35 6.40
C ASP A 124 -2.92 -18.01 6.62
N ARG A 125 -3.72 -16.97 6.87
CA ARG A 125 -3.30 -15.63 7.28
C ARG A 125 -4.20 -15.14 8.40
N ARG A 126 -3.60 -14.84 9.55
CA ARG A 126 -4.32 -14.40 10.74
C ARG A 126 -3.95 -12.97 11.09
N LEU A 127 -4.96 -12.13 11.29
CA LEU A 127 -4.79 -10.82 11.88
C LEU A 127 -4.57 -10.99 13.39
N LEU A 128 -3.42 -10.55 13.88
CA LEU A 128 -3.08 -10.61 15.31
C LEU A 128 -3.44 -9.31 16.03
N ALA A 129 -3.18 -8.17 15.39
CA ALA A 129 -3.53 -6.85 15.92
C ALA A 129 -3.60 -5.81 14.81
N VAL A 130 -4.42 -4.79 15.02
CA VAL A 130 -4.34 -3.50 14.31
C VAL A 130 -3.59 -2.54 15.21
N VAL A 131 -2.51 -1.93 14.70
CA VAL A 131 -1.60 -1.13 15.52
C VAL A 131 -1.56 0.35 15.14
N GLU A 132 -1.93 0.69 13.91
CA GLU A 132 -1.99 2.08 13.45
C GLU A 132 -2.96 2.16 12.27
N HIS A 133 -3.62 3.31 12.12
CA HIS A 133 -4.48 3.62 10.99
C HIS A 133 -4.13 5.02 10.49
N ARG A 134 -3.99 5.16 9.17
CA ARG A 134 -3.84 6.45 8.49
C ARG A 134 -4.80 6.52 7.31
N ALA A 135 -5.60 7.57 7.28
CA ALA A 135 -6.44 7.90 6.14
C ALA A 135 -5.69 8.85 5.19
N PHE A 136 -5.84 8.61 3.89
CA PHE A 136 -5.40 9.49 2.83
C PHE A 136 -6.63 9.91 2.03
N GLU A 137 -7.04 11.16 2.20
CA GLU A 137 -8.29 11.73 1.67
C GLU A 137 -8.01 12.73 0.54
N SER A 138 -6.79 13.26 0.49
CA SER A 138 -6.39 14.32 -0.43
C SER A 138 -4.93 14.19 -0.86
N LEU A 139 -4.58 14.95 -1.90
CA LEU A 139 -3.19 15.09 -2.35
C LEU A 139 -2.24 15.51 -1.21
N THR A 140 -2.71 16.36 -0.30
CA THR A 140 -1.92 16.87 0.84
C THR A 140 -1.44 15.73 1.74
N ASP A 141 -2.28 14.72 2.00
CA ASP A 141 -1.94 13.58 2.84
C ASP A 141 -0.81 12.75 2.22
N TYR A 142 -0.83 12.59 0.89
CA TYR A 142 0.25 11.90 0.17
C TYR A 142 1.53 12.73 0.13
N LEU A 143 1.43 14.05 -0.06
CA LEU A 143 2.58 14.96 -0.06
C LEU A 143 3.25 15.04 1.32
N ALA A 144 2.50 14.89 2.41
CA ALA A 144 3.03 14.85 3.76
C ALA A 144 3.97 13.66 4.02
N LEU A 145 3.96 12.63 3.15
CA LEU A 145 4.94 11.54 3.19
C LEU A 145 6.27 11.89 2.54
N LEU A 146 6.37 12.98 1.77
CA LEU A 146 7.69 13.44 1.32
C LEU A 146 8.47 13.96 2.53
N PRO A 147 9.71 13.51 2.73
CA PRO A 147 10.56 14.10 3.76
C PRO A 147 10.92 15.54 3.38
N ASP A 148 11.59 16.22 4.29
CA ASP A 148 12.25 17.47 3.94
C ASP A 148 13.30 17.21 2.85
N VAL A 149 13.14 17.92 1.72
CA VAL A 149 13.97 17.79 0.52
C VAL A 149 14.17 19.18 -0.08
N PRO A 150 15.28 19.42 -0.79
CA PRO A 150 15.52 20.69 -1.45
C PRO A 150 14.38 21.07 -2.41
N PRO A 151 14.24 22.37 -2.79
CA PRO A 151 13.20 22.82 -3.72
C PRO A 151 13.12 22.00 -5.02
N THR A 152 14.29 21.63 -5.54
CA THR A 152 14.46 20.68 -6.64
C THR A 152 15.21 19.46 -6.13
N PHE A 153 14.63 18.27 -6.29
CA PHE A 153 15.13 17.05 -5.66
C PHE A 153 15.06 15.83 -6.59
N THR A 154 15.81 14.79 -6.23
CA THR A 154 15.85 13.49 -6.89
C THR A 154 15.26 12.39 -6.00
N VAL A 155 15.08 11.19 -6.56
CA VAL A 155 14.75 9.98 -5.77
C VAL A 155 15.81 9.69 -4.69
N SER A 156 17.08 10.05 -4.94
CA SER A 156 18.15 9.87 -3.96
C SER A 156 18.02 10.81 -2.77
N ASP A 157 17.60 12.05 -3.00
CA ASP A 157 17.39 13.03 -1.93
C ASP A 157 16.24 12.60 -1.03
N VAL A 158 15.13 12.13 -1.62
CA VAL A 158 14.00 11.57 -0.88
C VAL A 158 14.42 10.34 -0.06
N HIS A 159 15.21 9.44 -0.66
CA HIS A 159 15.73 8.27 0.07
C HIS A 159 16.60 8.67 1.26
N GLN A 160 17.47 9.67 1.08
CA GLN A 160 18.31 10.16 2.16
C GLN A 160 17.50 10.86 3.25
N GLY A 161 16.54 11.71 2.89
CA GLY A 161 15.65 12.39 3.83
C GLY A 161 14.83 11.40 4.67
N LEU A 162 14.23 10.38 4.04
CA LEU A 162 13.51 9.32 4.75
C LEU A 162 14.43 8.54 5.70
N LYS A 163 15.63 8.18 5.24
CA LYS A 163 16.61 7.48 6.07
C LYS A 163 17.02 8.32 7.29
N SER A 164 17.24 9.62 7.11
CA SER A 164 17.56 10.54 8.21
C SER A 164 16.40 10.69 9.21
N ALA A 165 15.16 10.60 8.73
CA ALA A 165 13.95 10.59 9.57
C ALA A 165 13.66 9.23 10.23
N GLY A 166 14.56 8.25 10.13
CA GLY A 166 14.40 6.92 10.72
C GLY A 166 13.49 5.97 9.92
N ALA A 167 13.06 6.36 8.72
CA ALA A 167 12.25 5.52 7.84
C ALA A 167 13.14 4.71 6.87
N ALA A 168 13.12 3.38 7.00
CA ALA A 168 13.77 2.48 6.07
C ALA A 168 12.83 2.12 4.91
N VAL A 169 12.95 2.83 3.79
CA VAL A 169 12.13 2.62 2.58
C VAL A 169 13.02 2.31 1.40
N ASP A 170 12.74 1.22 0.67
CA ASP A 170 13.54 0.86 -0.49
C ASP A 170 13.33 1.84 -1.66
N ARG A 171 14.40 2.07 -2.43
CA ARG A 171 14.39 2.98 -3.59
C ARG A 171 13.33 2.63 -4.62
N ALA A 172 12.95 1.36 -4.76
CA ALA A 172 11.90 0.96 -5.69
C ALA A 172 10.52 1.46 -5.22
N VAL A 173 10.22 1.36 -3.92
CA VAL A 173 9.02 1.99 -3.33
C VAL A 173 9.06 3.51 -3.46
N ILE A 174 10.20 4.15 -3.23
CA ILE A 174 10.34 5.60 -3.40
C ILE A 174 10.08 6.02 -4.86
N GLY A 175 10.63 5.28 -5.84
CA GLY A 175 10.34 5.54 -7.24
C GLY A 175 8.85 5.45 -7.56
N LYS A 176 8.14 4.49 -6.96
CA LYS A 176 6.68 4.35 -7.08
C LYS A 176 5.92 5.48 -6.39
N MET A 177 6.39 5.93 -5.23
CA MET A 177 5.86 7.12 -4.55
C MET A 177 5.97 8.36 -5.44
N ILE A 178 7.16 8.62 -6.00
CA ILE A 178 7.37 9.73 -6.94
C ILE A 178 6.49 9.61 -8.18
N TYR A 179 6.34 8.40 -8.73
CA TYR A 179 5.42 8.16 -9.85
C TYR A 179 3.97 8.51 -9.48
N CYS A 180 3.50 8.08 -8.31
CA CYS A 180 2.14 8.37 -7.84
C CYS A 180 1.94 9.86 -7.62
N LEU A 181 2.81 10.52 -6.86
CA LEU A 181 2.72 11.95 -6.57
C LEU A 181 2.73 12.80 -7.84
N ARG A 182 3.49 12.39 -8.86
CA ARG A 182 3.46 13.03 -10.18
C ARG A 182 2.13 12.80 -10.90
N GLY A 183 1.63 11.56 -10.89
CA GLY A 183 0.34 11.21 -11.47
C GLY A 183 -0.86 11.90 -10.79
N MET A 184 -0.72 12.23 -9.51
CA MET A 184 -1.69 13.00 -8.72
C MET A 184 -1.54 14.52 -8.90
N GLY A 185 -0.50 14.97 -9.62
CA GLY A 185 -0.24 16.39 -9.87
C GLY A 185 0.44 17.16 -8.72
N GLY A 186 0.91 16.51 -7.66
CA GLY A 186 1.58 17.18 -6.54
C GLY A 186 3.05 17.51 -6.77
N ILE A 187 3.69 16.82 -7.71
CA ILE A 187 5.06 17.09 -8.14
C ILE A 187 5.16 17.00 -9.65
N GLU A 188 6.20 17.59 -10.22
CA GLU A 188 6.49 17.52 -11.64
C GLU A 188 7.98 17.32 -11.91
N GLN A 189 8.29 16.77 -13.07
CA GLN A 189 9.66 16.64 -13.54
C GLN A 189 10.10 17.95 -14.19
N VAL A 190 11.23 18.50 -13.74
CA VAL A 190 11.75 19.80 -14.20
C VAL A 190 13.06 19.70 -14.96
N GLY A 191 13.70 18.53 -14.98
CA GLY A 191 14.95 18.35 -15.71
C GLY A 191 15.69 17.09 -15.30
N LYS A 192 17.00 17.11 -15.54
CA LYS A 192 17.93 16.05 -15.16
C LYS A 192 19.24 16.62 -14.64
N ALA A 193 19.84 15.93 -13.67
CA ALA A 193 21.22 16.12 -13.23
C ALA A 193 22.01 14.85 -13.53
N GLY A 194 22.75 14.86 -14.65
CA GLY A 194 23.35 13.65 -15.20
C GLY A 194 22.28 12.60 -15.55
N LYS A 195 22.33 11.42 -14.91
CA LYS A 195 21.32 10.35 -15.08
C LYS A 195 20.10 10.49 -14.15
N ALA A 196 20.17 11.36 -13.15
CA ALA A 196 19.08 11.55 -12.19
C ALA A 196 18.01 12.48 -12.77
N ILE A 197 16.75 12.16 -12.53
CA ILE A 197 15.61 13.03 -12.86
C ILE A 197 15.39 13.99 -11.68
N LEU A 198 15.21 15.26 -12.00
CA LEU A 198 14.90 16.31 -11.04
C LEU A 198 13.39 16.56 -11.00
N TYR A 199 12.87 16.68 -9.78
CA TYR A 199 11.48 16.94 -9.49
C TYR A 199 11.35 18.19 -8.62
N GLN A 200 10.20 18.85 -8.70
CA GLN A 200 9.80 19.91 -7.77
C GLN A 200 8.33 19.73 -7.37
N ARG A 201 7.94 20.31 -6.23
CA ARG A 201 6.52 20.41 -5.86
C ARG A 201 5.81 21.32 -6.86
N ARG A 202 4.65 20.88 -7.36
CA ARG A 202 3.80 21.75 -8.19
C ARG A 202 3.19 22.81 -7.29
N ARG A 203 3.21 24.07 -7.72
CA ARG A 203 2.45 25.13 -7.04
C ARG A 203 0.97 24.90 -7.35
N VAL A 204 0.17 24.79 -6.30
CA VAL A 204 -1.29 24.85 -6.43
C VAL A 204 -1.60 26.34 -6.55
N GLU A 205 -2.07 26.78 -7.72
CA GLU A 205 -2.65 28.11 -7.92
C GLU A 205 -4.03 28.21 -7.27
#